data_AF-A0A6L7WLL4-F1
#
_entry.id   AF-A0A6L7WLL4-F1
#
_cell.length_a   1.000
_cell.length_b   1.000
_cell.length_c   1.000
_cell.angle_alpha   90.00
_cell.angle_beta   90.00
_cell.angle_gamma   90.00
#
_symmetry.space_group_name_H-M   'P 1'
#
loop_
_entity.id
_entity.type
_entity.pdbx_description
1 polymer ?
#
loop_
_entity_poly.entity_id
_entity_poly.type
_entity_poly.pdbx_seq_one_letter_code
_entity_poly.pdbx_strand_id
1 'polypeptide(L)'
;MLGPTAGDAEDFVADAEARLLSSRQQSARADWVRQNFVTADTTALAAEAAAALAVETAALAREATRFDRLDLPEATARKLARLRGAPLTIAPNHPAQQRELADLQAGLERTYRASANCAAAPGDCLDPAASRAAADLRDTDQLLDLWDEGRALTPLMRRRHERLVEIANAGAVEMGHADAGERWRSAHGLPPDTLRGELDRLWNQVRPLYESLHCLVRGGLGAEYGT
;
A
#
# COMPACT_ATOMS: atom_id res chain seq x y z
N MET A 1 22.12 30.87 -13.28
CA MET A 1 22.30 29.41 -13.31
C MET A 1 21.54 28.88 -14.50
N LEU A 2 22.21 28.16 -15.41
CA LEU A 2 21.54 27.47 -16.51
C LEU A 2 20.65 26.37 -15.90
N GLY A 3 19.43 26.23 -16.39
CA GLY A 3 18.52 25.16 -15.96
C GLY A 3 19.01 23.78 -16.39
N PRO A 4 18.45 22.68 -15.83
CA PRO A 4 18.81 21.32 -16.23
C PRO A 4 18.53 21.08 -17.72
N THR A 5 19.34 20.23 -18.35
CA THR A 5 19.26 19.87 -19.76
C THR A 5 18.79 18.42 -19.94
N ALA A 6 18.48 18.04 -21.19
CA ALA A 6 18.17 16.65 -21.53
C ALA A 6 19.35 15.70 -21.24
N GLY A 7 20.60 16.16 -21.45
CA GLY A 7 21.80 15.40 -21.10
C GLY A 7 21.89 15.17 -19.59
N ASP A 8 21.63 16.20 -18.77
CA ASP A 8 21.61 16.05 -17.31
C ASP A 8 20.55 15.04 -16.84
N ALA A 9 19.43 14.94 -17.56
CA ALA A 9 18.37 13.97 -17.27
C ALA A 9 18.79 12.54 -17.58
N GLU A 10 19.49 12.32 -18.69
CA GLU A 10 20.04 11.01 -19.07
C GLU A 10 21.13 10.55 -18.08
N ASP A 11 22.05 11.45 -17.72
CA ASP A 11 23.11 11.18 -16.74
C ASP A 11 22.52 10.86 -15.36
N PHE A 12 21.51 11.64 -14.93
CA PHE A 12 20.80 11.36 -13.68
C PHE A 12 20.10 9.99 -13.69
N VAL A 13 19.45 9.64 -14.80
CA VAL A 13 18.80 8.33 -14.93
C VAL A 13 19.81 7.20 -14.83
N ALA A 14 20.98 7.34 -15.48
CA ALA A 14 22.05 6.34 -15.41
C ALA A 14 22.60 6.17 -13.98
N ASP A 15 22.85 7.28 -13.27
CA ASP A 15 23.27 7.25 -11.86
C ASP A 15 22.20 6.59 -10.96
N ALA A 16 20.95 7.00 -11.10
CA ALA A 16 19.83 6.45 -10.34
C ALA A 16 19.68 4.94 -10.57
N GLU A 17 19.83 4.47 -11.81
CA GLU A 17 19.79 3.03 -12.14
C GLU A 17 20.93 2.26 -11.46
N ALA A 18 22.16 2.77 -11.52
CA ALA A 18 23.32 2.11 -10.91
C ALA A 18 23.18 2.01 -9.37
N ARG A 19 22.76 3.11 -8.73
CA ARG A 19 22.57 3.18 -7.28
C ARG A 19 21.44 2.28 -6.81
N LEU A 20 20.26 2.37 -7.44
CA LEU A 20 19.11 1.53 -7.10
C LEU A 20 19.37 0.06 -7.37
N LEU A 21 20.16 -0.29 -8.39
CA LEU A 21 20.55 -1.68 -8.64
C LEU A 21 21.35 -2.24 -7.46
N SER A 22 22.35 -1.50 -6.96
CA SER A 22 23.15 -1.91 -5.80
C SER A 22 22.29 -2.07 -4.55
N SER A 23 21.51 -1.06 -4.21
CA SER A 23 20.64 -1.06 -3.01
C SER A 23 19.56 -2.15 -3.07
N ARG A 24 18.98 -2.41 -4.26
CA ARG A 24 18.03 -3.52 -4.45
C ARG A 24 18.68 -4.87 -4.27
N GLN A 25 19.90 -5.09 -4.78
CA GLN A 25 20.58 -6.37 -4.59
C GLN A 25 20.86 -6.64 -3.11
N GLN A 26 21.27 -5.62 -2.35
CA GLN A 26 21.49 -5.75 -0.90
C GLN A 26 20.19 -6.07 -0.17
N SER A 27 19.13 -5.30 -0.41
CA SER A 27 17.81 -5.53 0.18
C SER A 27 17.26 -6.93 -0.17
N ALA A 28 17.36 -7.35 -1.42
CA ALA A 28 16.90 -8.67 -1.86
C ALA A 28 17.69 -9.83 -1.23
N ARG A 29 19.00 -9.69 -1.03
CA ARG A 29 19.82 -10.69 -0.33
C ARG A 29 19.43 -10.80 1.14
N ALA A 30 19.26 -9.67 1.83
CA ALA A 30 18.83 -9.66 3.22
C ALA A 30 17.44 -10.30 3.38
N ASP A 31 16.51 -9.98 2.50
CA ASP A 31 15.17 -10.57 2.52
C ASP A 31 15.19 -12.08 2.21
N TRP A 32 16.00 -12.51 1.23
CA TRP A 32 16.18 -13.94 0.94
C TRP A 32 16.70 -14.71 2.16
N VAL A 33 17.69 -14.17 2.87
CA VAL A 33 18.19 -14.78 4.12
C VAL A 33 17.09 -14.87 5.17
N ARG A 34 16.32 -13.80 5.39
CA ARG A 34 15.19 -13.80 6.34
C ARG A 34 14.14 -14.85 5.98
N GLN A 35 13.81 -15.02 4.70
CA GLN A 35 12.81 -16.01 4.26
C GLN A 35 13.27 -17.46 4.53
N ASN A 36 14.57 -17.74 4.47
CA ASN A 36 15.14 -19.06 4.73
C ASN A 36 15.50 -19.28 6.22
N PHE A 37 15.67 -18.20 6.98
CA PHE A 37 16.06 -18.20 8.38
C PHE A 37 15.30 -17.11 9.13
N VAL A 38 14.06 -17.39 9.55
CA VAL A 38 13.22 -16.41 10.26
C VAL A 38 13.65 -16.29 11.72
N THR A 39 14.46 -15.28 12.03
CA THR A 39 14.87 -14.91 13.39
C THR A 39 14.64 -13.42 13.64
N ALA A 40 14.77 -12.97 14.89
CA ALA A 40 14.68 -11.54 15.21
C ALA A 40 15.75 -10.73 14.45
N ASP A 41 16.99 -11.24 14.42
CA ASP A 41 18.11 -10.56 13.77
C ASP A 41 17.97 -10.49 12.25
N THR A 42 17.60 -11.59 11.59
CA THR A 42 17.42 -11.57 10.13
C THR A 42 16.20 -10.75 9.72
N THR A 43 15.18 -10.67 10.58
CA THR A 43 14.04 -9.77 10.38
C THR A 43 14.47 -8.30 10.49
N ALA A 44 15.27 -7.95 11.51
CA ALA A 44 15.80 -6.61 11.67
C ALA A 44 16.70 -6.20 10.49
N LEU A 45 17.64 -7.06 10.09
CA LEU A 45 18.54 -6.82 8.95
C LEU A 45 17.78 -6.60 7.64
N ALA A 46 16.76 -7.41 7.36
CA ALA A 46 15.93 -7.23 6.17
C ALA A 46 15.12 -5.94 6.21
N ALA A 47 14.58 -5.58 7.39
CA ALA A 47 13.83 -4.34 7.59
C ALA A 47 14.72 -3.10 7.39
N GLU A 48 15.93 -3.10 7.94
CA GLU A 48 16.91 -2.03 7.76
C GLU A 48 17.30 -1.86 6.28
N ALA A 49 17.60 -2.95 5.58
CA ALA A 49 17.96 -2.90 4.16
C ALA A 49 16.78 -2.42 3.28
N ALA A 50 15.56 -2.85 3.58
CA ALA A 50 14.35 -2.38 2.90
C ALA A 50 14.10 -0.88 3.17
N ALA A 51 14.30 -0.42 4.41
CA ALA A 51 14.18 0.99 4.77
C ALA A 51 15.21 1.87 4.04
N ALA A 52 16.48 1.42 3.97
CA ALA A 52 17.52 2.12 3.23
C ALA A 52 17.18 2.27 1.74
N LEU A 53 16.72 1.19 1.09
CA LEU A 53 16.27 1.22 -0.29
C LEU A 53 15.08 2.18 -0.49
N ALA A 54 14.11 2.18 0.42
CA ALA A 54 12.94 3.06 0.36
C ALA A 54 13.34 4.54 0.49
N VAL A 55 14.25 4.87 1.40
CA VAL A 55 14.77 6.24 1.60
C VAL A 55 15.50 6.73 0.35
N GLU A 56 16.38 5.91 -0.22
CA GLU A 56 17.10 6.27 -1.45
C GLU A 56 16.16 6.44 -2.64
N THR A 57 15.21 5.51 -2.81
CA THR A 57 14.19 5.60 -3.88
C THR A 57 13.37 6.88 -3.75
N ALA A 58 12.95 7.25 -2.54
CA ALA A 58 12.19 8.48 -2.31
C ALA A 58 13.04 9.74 -2.57
N ALA A 59 14.33 9.73 -2.23
CA ALA A 59 15.23 10.84 -2.53
C ALA A 59 15.41 11.04 -4.04
N LEU A 60 15.69 9.97 -4.78
CA LEU A 60 15.83 10.00 -6.23
C LEU A 60 14.52 10.39 -6.93
N ALA A 61 13.36 9.90 -6.45
CA ALA A 61 12.05 10.29 -6.95
C ALA A 61 11.80 11.80 -6.81
N ARG A 62 12.18 12.41 -5.68
CA ARG A 62 12.09 13.86 -5.49
C ARG A 62 13.04 14.61 -6.41
N GLU A 63 14.29 14.18 -6.52
CA GLU A 63 15.27 14.84 -7.40
C GLU A 63 14.85 14.79 -8.87
N ALA A 64 14.20 13.71 -9.31
CA ALA A 64 13.68 13.55 -10.67
C ALA A 64 12.67 14.63 -11.10
N THR A 65 11.99 15.28 -10.15
CA THR A 65 11.01 16.35 -10.44
C THR A 65 11.65 17.59 -11.09
N ARG A 66 12.97 17.78 -10.95
CA ARG A 66 13.67 18.91 -11.59
C ARG A 66 13.64 18.85 -13.13
N PHE A 67 13.31 17.69 -13.69
CA PHE A 67 13.27 17.45 -15.14
C PHE A 67 11.85 17.50 -15.73
N ASP A 68 10.81 17.78 -14.92
CA ASP A 68 9.40 17.67 -15.34
C ASP A 68 8.99 18.62 -16.47
N ARG A 69 9.76 19.69 -16.70
CA ARG A 69 9.50 20.70 -17.73
C ARG A 69 10.37 20.55 -18.98
N LEU A 70 11.17 19.50 -19.06
CA LEU A 70 12.02 19.25 -20.22
C LEU A 70 11.29 18.41 -21.27
N ASP A 71 11.52 18.74 -22.53
CA ASP A 71 11.21 17.84 -23.63
C ASP A 71 12.32 16.77 -23.69
N LEU A 72 11.97 15.53 -23.41
CA LEU A 72 12.91 14.43 -23.20
C LEU A 72 12.64 13.29 -24.19
N PRO A 73 13.68 12.55 -24.59
CA PRO A 73 13.49 11.29 -25.31
C PRO A 73 12.53 10.37 -24.54
N GLU A 74 11.66 9.67 -25.27
CA GLU A 74 10.59 8.84 -24.70
C GLU A 74 11.11 7.85 -23.64
N ALA A 75 12.27 7.23 -23.90
CA ALA A 75 12.91 6.30 -22.98
C ALA A 75 13.27 6.95 -21.64
N THR A 76 13.87 8.15 -21.68
CA THR A 76 14.28 8.92 -20.49
C THR A 76 13.04 9.41 -19.73
N ALA A 77 12.07 9.98 -20.44
CA ALA A 77 10.80 10.42 -19.85
C ALA A 77 10.08 9.28 -19.11
N ARG A 78 10.01 8.09 -19.72
CA ARG A 78 9.40 6.89 -19.12
C ARG A 78 10.14 6.40 -17.88
N LYS A 79 11.47 6.38 -17.91
CA LYS A 79 12.28 5.99 -16.73
C LYS A 79 12.09 6.95 -15.57
N LEU A 80 12.08 8.26 -15.83
CA LEU A 80 11.80 9.29 -14.81
C LEU A 80 10.39 9.19 -14.24
N ALA A 81 9.38 8.97 -15.11
CA ALA A 81 8.00 8.75 -14.66
C ALA A 81 7.89 7.54 -13.72
N ARG A 82 8.57 6.43 -14.06
CA ARG A 82 8.63 5.24 -13.20
C ARG A 82 9.34 5.52 -11.87
N LEU A 83 10.43 6.28 -11.89
CA LEU A 83 11.17 6.65 -10.68
C LEU A 83 10.34 7.54 -9.75
N ARG A 84 9.68 8.58 -10.27
CA ARG A 84 8.73 9.42 -9.50
C ARG A 84 7.56 8.61 -8.95
N GLY A 85 7.11 7.61 -9.71
CA GLY A 85 6.05 6.68 -9.32
C GLY A 85 6.46 5.63 -8.29
N ALA A 86 7.75 5.40 -8.07
CA ALA A 86 8.27 4.25 -7.31
C ALA A 86 7.99 4.29 -5.79
N PRO A 87 8.02 5.43 -5.08
CA PRO A 87 7.68 5.47 -3.67
C PRO A 87 6.22 5.05 -3.44
N LEU A 88 6.02 4.05 -2.58
CA LEU A 88 4.69 3.58 -2.15
C LEU A 88 4.05 4.54 -1.14
N THR A 89 4.88 5.19 -0.32
CA THR A 89 4.44 6.17 0.66
C THR A 89 4.22 7.52 0.00
N ILE A 90 2.98 8.00 0.05
CA ILE A 90 2.63 9.36 -0.34
C ILE A 90 2.81 10.25 0.88
N ALA A 91 3.95 10.94 0.96
CA ALA A 91 4.31 11.78 2.08
C ALA A 91 4.65 13.21 1.61
N PRO A 92 4.23 14.24 2.34
CA PRO A 92 4.70 15.61 2.12
C PRO A 92 6.22 15.74 2.24
N ASN A 93 6.78 16.79 1.65
CA ASN A 93 8.19 17.13 1.70
C ASN A 93 8.58 17.89 2.99
N HIS A 94 7.91 17.60 4.11
CA HIS A 94 8.20 18.19 5.41
C HIS A 94 8.59 17.11 6.43
N PRO A 95 9.79 17.17 7.06
CA PRO A 95 10.27 16.12 7.96
C PRO A 95 9.37 15.83 9.16
N ALA A 96 8.59 16.81 9.64
CA ALA A 96 7.62 16.59 10.71
C ALA A 96 6.41 15.77 10.24
N GLN A 97 5.90 16.05 9.03
CA GLN A 97 4.76 15.31 8.46
C GLN A 97 5.16 13.90 8.04
N GLN A 98 6.40 13.69 7.59
CA GLN A 98 6.94 12.36 7.31
C GLN A 98 7.03 11.51 8.56
N ARG A 99 7.48 12.08 9.69
CA ARG A 99 7.50 11.40 10.99
C ARG A 99 6.08 11.11 11.49
N GLU A 100 5.19 12.09 11.42
CA GLU A 100 3.79 11.92 11.79
C GLU A 100 3.12 10.80 10.97
N LEU A 101 3.37 10.75 9.66
CA LEU A 101 2.85 9.68 8.80
C LEU A 101 3.37 8.31 9.20
N ALA A 102 4.68 8.19 9.47
CA ALA A 102 5.28 6.94 9.93
C ALA A 102 4.69 6.49 11.28
N ASP A 103 4.49 7.42 12.22
CA ASP A 103 3.88 7.16 13.52
C ASP A 103 2.41 6.73 13.40
N LEU A 104 1.65 7.35 12.50
CA LEU A 104 0.26 6.97 12.21
C LEU A 104 0.18 5.58 11.60
N GLN A 105 1.02 5.26 10.61
CA GLN A 105 1.07 3.94 9.97
C GLN A 105 1.43 2.86 10.99
N ALA A 106 2.51 3.07 11.78
CA ALA A 106 2.92 2.14 12.82
C ALA A 106 1.85 2.01 13.93
N GLY A 107 1.16 3.10 14.27
CA GLY A 107 0.06 3.09 15.23
C GLY A 107 -1.14 2.27 14.76
N LEU A 108 -1.56 2.47 13.50
CA LEU A 108 -2.64 1.70 12.88
C LEU A 108 -2.28 0.21 12.80
N GLU A 109 -1.06 -0.12 12.38
CA GLU A 109 -0.56 -1.50 12.32
C GLU A 109 -0.52 -2.15 13.71
N ARG A 110 -0.01 -1.43 14.73
CA ARG A 110 -0.01 -1.95 16.11
C ARG A 110 -1.42 -2.19 16.63
N THR A 111 -2.38 -1.29 16.39
CA THR A 111 -3.78 -1.49 16.80
C THR A 111 -4.38 -2.72 16.14
N TYR A 112 -4.14 -2.89 14.83
CA TYR A 112 -4.61 -4.06 14.09
C TYR A 112 -3.94 -5.37 14.53
N ARG A 113 -2.66 -5.35 14.92
CA ARG A 113 -1.96 -6.55 15.41
C ARG A 113 -2.23 -6.89 16.87
N ALA A 114 -2.50 -5.88 17.70
CA ALA A 114 -2.82 -6.10 19.12
C ALA A 114 -4.07 -6.97 19.29
N SER A 115 -5.04 -6.84 18.38
CA SER A 115 -6.23 -7.70 18.35
C SER A 115 -6.00 -9.12 17.82
N ALA A 116 -4.80 -9.40 17.29
CA ALA A 116 -4.42 -10.74 16.88
C ALA A 116 -3.64 -11.49 17.99
N ASN A 117 -3.23 -10.79 19.07
CA ASN A 117 -2.47 -11.37 20.17
C ASN A 117 -3.36 -11.60 21.40
N CYS A 118 -3.91 -12.81 21.51
CA CYS A 118 -4.90 -13.23 22.51
C CYS A 118 -4.39 -13.43 23.94
N ALA A 119 -3.27 -12.82 24.35
CA ALA A 119 -2.63 -13.12 25.64
C ALA A 119 -3.45 -12.69 26.88
N ALA A 120 -4.55 -11.96 26.72
CA ALA A 120 -5.33 -11.39 27.83
C ALA A 120 -6.61 -12.18 28.19
N ALA A 121 -7.20 -12.96 27.29
CA ALA A 121 -8.37 -13.80 27.58
C ALA A 121 -8.59 -14.87 26.48
N PRO A 122 -8.81 -16.15 26.82
CA PRO A 122 -9.23 -17.15 25.85
C PRO A 122 -10.72 -16.94 25.54
N GLY A 123 -11.02 -16.27 24.43
CA GLY A 123 -12.40 -16.00 23.98
C GLY A 123 -12.51 -14.84 23.00
N ASP A 124 -11.73 -13.77 23.19
CA ASP A 124 -12.07 -12.43 22.64
C ASP A 124 -10.99 -11.84 21.71
N CYS A 125 -10.52 -12.57 20.67
CA CYS A 125 -9.57 -11.99 19.70
C CYS A 125 -9.57 -12.64 18.31
N LEU A 126 -9.31 -11.80 17.29
CA LEU A 126 -9.13 -12.18 15.88
C LEU A 126 -7.73 -12.79 15.63
N ASP A 127 -7.53 -14.05 16.03
CA ASP A 127 -6.39 -14.85 15.57
C ASP A 127 -6.60 -15.27 14.09
N PRO A 128 -5.56 -15.34 13.23
CA PRO A 128 -5.60 -16.15 12.00
C PRO A 128 -6.18 -17.58 12.19
N ALA A 129 -6.11 -18.15 13.39
CA ALA A 129 -6.83 -19.36 13.78
C ALA A 129 -8.35 -19.13 13.93
N ALA A 130 -8.80 -17.99 14.45
CA ALA A 130 -10.20 -17.61 14.53
C ALA A 130 -10.82 -17.39 13.13
N SER A 131 -10.09 -16.78 12.19
CA SER A 131 -10.55 -16.68 10.79
C SER A 131 -10.70 -18.06 10.11
N ARG A 132 -9.85 -19.03 10.46
CA ARG A 132 -9.97 -20.42 9.99
C ARG A 132 -11.12 -21.16 10.68
N ALA A 133 -11.31 -20.95 11.98
CA ALA A 133 -12.43 -21.51 12.72
C ALA A 133 -13.78 -20.98 12.21
N ALA A 134 -13.87 -19.68 11.88
CA ALA A 134 -15.06 -19.07 11.28
C ALA A 134 -15.43 -19.67 9.92
N ALA A 135 -14.46 -20.20 9.17
CA ALA A 135 -14.72 -20.79 7.85
C ALA A 135 -15.55 -22.08 7.93
N ASP A 136 -15.38 -22.87 9.01
CA ASP A 136 -16.11 -24.12 9.24
C ASP A 136 -17.29 -23.94 10.21
N LEU A 137 -17.38 -22.80 10.89
CA LEU A 137 -18.46 -22.47 11.82
C LEU A 137 -19.80 -22.27 11.09
N ARG A 138 -20.87 -22.87 11.62
CA ARG A 138 -22.24 -22.79 11.07
C ARG A 138 -23.27 -22.34 12.10
N ASP A 139 -22.81 -21.72 13.19
CA ASP A 139 -23.67 -21.13 14.22
C ASP A 139 -23.78 -19.62 13.97
N THR A 140 -25.00 -19.12 13.76
CA THR A 140 -25.23 -17.71 13.40
C THR A 140 -24.83 -16.75 14.50
N ASP A 141 -25.13 -17.06 15.76
CA ASP A 141 -24.84 -16.17 16.88
C ASP A 141 -23.32 -16.08 17.09
N GLN A 142 -22.62 -17.21 17.04
CA GLN A 142 -21.17 -17.23 17.15
C GLN A 142 -20.48 -16.54 15.95
N LEU A 143 -21.02 -16.67 14.73
CA LEU A 143 -20.50 -15.95 13.56
C LEU A 143 -20.70 -14.43 13.70
N LEU A 144 -21.82 -14.00 14.29
CA LEU A 144 -22.10 -12.60 14.55
C LEU A 144 -21.16 -12.04 15.63
N ASP A 145 -20.96 -12.77 16.73
CA ASP A 145 -20.04 -12.39 17.81
C ASP A 145 -18.62 -12.18 17.26
N LEU A 146 -18.11 -13.13 16.45
CA LEU A 146 -16.81 -13.01 15.78
C LEU A 146 -16.73 -11.79 14.85
N TRP A 147 -17.81 -11.46 14.14
CA TRP A 147 -17.86 -10.29 13.27
C TRP A 147 -17.83 -8.99 14.08
N ASP A 148 -18.61 -8.89 15.14
CA ASP A 148 -18.71 -7.72 16.02
C ASP A 148 -17.39 -7.47 16.77
N GLU A 149 -16.78 -8.52 17.32
CA GLU A 149 -15.46 -8.46 17.94
C GLU A 149 -14.41 -7.95 16.96
N GLY A 150 -14.42 -8.48 15.73
CA GLY A 150 -13.49 -8.04 14.71
C GLY A 150 -13.67 -6.58 14.31
N ARG A 151 -14.90 -6.07 14.37
CA ARG A 151 -15.24 -4.68 14.06
C ARG A 151 -14.99 -3.72 15.22
N ALA A 152 -14.93 -4.20 16.47
CA ALA A 152 -14.75 -3.40 17.68
C ALA A 152 -13.47 -2.52 17.68
N LEU A 153 -12.49 -2.86 16.84
CA LEU A 153 -11.23 -2.10 16.68
C LEU A 153 -11.38 -0.88 15.77
N THR A 154 -12.37 -0.90 14.87
CA THR A 154 -12.56 0.15 13.85
C THR A 154 -12.65 1.56 14.47
N PRO A 155 -13.39 1.79 15.57
CA PRO A 155 -13.45 3.10 16.22
C PRO A 155 -12.08 3.59 16.74
N LEU A 156 -11.21 2.68 17.21
CA LEU A 156 -9.88 3.01 17.73
C LEU A 156 -8.92 3.48 16.63
N MET A 157 -9.14 3.02 15.40
CA MET A 157 -8.34 3.35 14.22
C MET A 157 -8.85 4.61 13.50
N ARG A 158 -10.13 4.97 13.67
CA ARG A 158 -10.81 6.04 12.91
C ARG A 158 -10.02 7.34 12.86
N ARG A 159 -9.65 7.92 14.02
CA ARG A 159 -8.97 9.22 14.07
C ARG A 159 -7.58 9.21 13.43
N ARG A 160 -6.84 8.11 13.63
CA ARG A 160 -5.52 7.93 13.00
C ARG A 160 -5.65 7.77 11.48
N HIS A 161 -6.67 7.06 11.02
CA HIS A 161 -6.93 6.87 9.60
C HIS A 161 -7.37 8.18 8.92
N GLU A 162 -8.25 8.97 9.54
CA GLU A 162 -8.62 10.31 9.07
C GLU A 162 -7.38 11.19 8.86
N ARG A 163 -6.52 11.26 9.89
CA ARG A 163 -5.28 12.04 9.82
C ARG A 163 -4.29 11.51 8.78
N LEU A 164 -4.18 10.19 8.64
CA LEU A 164 -3.34 9.56 7.62
C LEU A 164 -3.77 9.99 6.20
N VAL A 165 -5.08 10.01 5.93
CA VAL A 165 -5.64 10.44 4.64
C VAL A 165 -5.35 11.92 4.38
N GLU A 166 -5.47 12.79 5.40
CA GLU A 166 -5.13 14.22 5.28
C GLU A 166 -3.66 14.42 4.87
N ILE A 167 -2.73 13.76 5.55
CA ILE A 167 -1.29 13.88 5.27
C ILE A 167 -0.95 13.29 3.90
N ALA A 168 -1.53 12.14 3.55
CA ALA A 168 -1.32 11.52 2.24
C ALA A 168 -1.84 12.41 1.10
N ASN A 169 -3.01 13.04 1.25
CA ASN A 169 -3.54 13.97 0.26
C ASN A 169 -2.66 15.22 0.12
N ALA A 170 -2.16 15.79 1.22
CA ALA A 170 -1.21 16.90 1.15
C ALA A 170 0.05 16.51 0.36
N GLY A 171 0.59 15.31 0.60
CA GLY A 171 1.73 14.78 -0.15
C GLY A 171 1.42 14.56 -1.64
N ALA A 172 0.22 14.10 -1.97
CA ALA A 172 -0.20 13.90 -3.36
C ALA A 172 -0.28 15.22 -4.13
N VAL A 173 -0.80 16.28 -3.50
CA VAL A 173 -0.88 17.63 -4.07
C VAL A 173 0.51 18.20 -4.34
N GLU A 174 1.45 18.03 -3.42
CA GLU A 174 2.85 18.43 -3.65
C GLU A 174 3.50 17.68 -4.81
N MET A 175 3.08 16.44 -5.07
CA MET A 175 3.52 15.61 -6.20
C MET A 175 2.76 15.91 -7.51
N GLY A 176 1.84 16.89 -7.52
CA GLY A 176 1.10 17.31 -8.72
C GLY A 176 -0.16 16.50 -9.03
N HIS A 177 -0.71 15.77 -8.04
CA HIS A 177 -1.98 15.02 -8.17
C HIS A 177 -3.10 15.71 -7.37
N ALA A 178 -4.37 15.49 -7.73
CA ALA A 178 -5.51 16.05 -6.99
C ALA A 178 -5.67 15.41 -5.59
N ASP A 179 -5.39 14.11 -5.47
CA ASP A 179 -5.49 13.36 -4.22
C ASP A 179 -4.60 12.10 -4.23
N ALA A 180 -4.48 11.44 -3.08
CA ALA A 180 -3.71 10.21 -2.92
C ALA A 180 -4.22 9.07 -3.82
N GLY A 181 -5.52 9.04 -4.12
CA GLY A 181 -6.13 8.06 -5.01
C GLY A 181 -5.69 8.25 -6.46
N GLU A 182 -5.63 9.48 -6.96
CA GLU A 182 -5.11 9.78 -8.30
C GLU A 182 -3.63 9.40 -8.38
N ARG A 183 -2.85 9.71 -7.33
CA ARG A 183 -1.45 9.29 -7.25
C ARG A 183 -1.30 7.77 -7.31
N TRP A 184 -2.18 6.98 -6.71
CA TRP A 184 -2.13 5.52 -6.85
C TRP A 184 -2.51 5.05 -8.26
N ARG A 185 -3.57 5.64 -8.85
CA ARG A 185 -4.01 5.29 -10.21
C ARG A 185 -2.96 5.62 -11.26
N SER A 186 -2.14 6.66 -11.06
CA SER A 186 -1.09 7.05 -12.01
C SER A 186 -0.03 5.97 -12.22
N ALA A 187 0.12 5.02 -11.29
CA ALA A 187 1.04 3.88 -11.43
C ALA A 187 0.69 2.96 -12.62
N HIS A 188 -0.55 3.01 -13.13
CA HIS A 188 -0.98 2.25 -14.30
C HIS A 188 -0.56 2.89 -15.63
N GLY A 189 -0.01 4.12 -15.63
CA GLY A 189 0.40 4.82 -16.84
C GLY A 189 -0.75 5.20 -17.78
N LEU A 190 -1.98 5.18 -17.28
CA LEU A 190 -3.20 5.56 -18.01
C LEU A 190 -3.58 7.02 -17.70
N PRO A 191 -4.26 7.73 -18.63
CA PRO A 191 -4.82 9.05 -18.35
C PRO A 191 -5.78 9.02 -17.14
N PRO A 192 -5.89 10.11 -16.33
CA PRO A 192 -6.53 10.13 -14.99
C PRO A 192 -7.96 9.58 -14.83
N ASP A 193 -8.72 9.34 -15.91
CA ASP A 193 -10.09 8.78 -15.85
C ASP A 193 -10.28 7.46 -16.58
N THR A 194 -9.29 7.06 -17.39
CA THR A 194 -9.40 5.86 -18.24
C THR A 194 -9.53 4.61 -17.37
N LEU A 195 -8.76 4.54 -16.29
CA LEU A 195 -8.78 3.39 -15.38
C LEU A 195 -10.16 3.22 -14.72
N ARG A 196 -10.85 4.31 -14.35
CA ARG A 196 -12.19 4.23 -13.74
C ARG A 196 -13.20 3.63 -14.74
N GLY A 197 -13.20 4.13 -15.97
CA GLY A 197 -14.06 3.62 -17.03
C GLY A 197 -13.79 2.14 -17.36
N GLU A 198 -12.52 1.73 -17.39
CA GLU A 198 -12.17 0.31 -17.61
C GLU A 198 -12.60 -0.59 -16.44
N LEU A 199 -12.46 -0.13 -15.19
CA LEU A 199 -12.94 -0.86 -14.01
C LEU A 199 -14.47 -1.02 -14.05
N ASP A 200 -15.21 0.04 -14.38
CA ASP A 200 -16.67 -0.02 -14.52
C ASP A 200 -17.10 -0.95 -15.66
N ARG A 201 -16.39 -0.92 -16.79
CA ARG A 201 -16.64 -1.82 -17.93
C ARG A 201 -16.44 -3.27 -17.53
N LEU A 202 -15.31 -3.58 -16.87
CA LEU A 202 -14.98 -4.94 -16.42
C LEU A 202 -15.96 -5.43 -15.34
N TRP A 203 -16.32 -4.58 -14.38
CA TRP A 203 -17.34 -4.89 -13.39
C TRP A 203 -18.67 -5.25 -14.05
N ASN A 204 -19.14 -4.47 -15.01
CA ASN A 204 -20.39 -4.74 -15.71
C ASN A 204 -20.36 -6.04 -16.55
N GLN A 205 -19.18 -6.48 -16.99
CA GLN A 205 -19.02 -7.78 -17.65
C GLN A 205 -19.10 -8.96 -16.67
N VAL A 206 -18.55 -8.80 -15.45
CA VAL A 206 -18.59 -9.84 -14.39
C VAL A 206 -19.92 -9.85 -13.65
N ARG A 207 -20.62 -8.71 -13.60
CA ARG A 207 -21.84 -8.50 -12.81
C ARG A 207 -22.92 -9.58 -13.02
N PRO A 208 -23.28 -10.01 -14.24
CA PRO A 208 -24.32 -11.04 -14.41
C PRO A 208 -23.94 -12.39 -13.77
N LEU A 209 -22.66 -12.76 -13.83
CA LEU A 209 -22.14 -13.96 -13.17
C LEU A 209 -22.18 -13.80 -11.64
N TYR A 210 -21.72 -12.64 -11.13
CA TYR A 210 -21.76 -12.33 -9.71
C TYR A 210 -23.18 -12.36 -9.16
N GLU A 211 -24.14 -11.72 -9.82
CA GLU A 211 -25.55 -11.68 -9.39
C GLU A 211 -26.17 -13.09 -9.38
N SER A 212 -25.86 -13.91 -10.38
CA SER A 212 -26.32 -15.31 -10.44
C SER A 212 -25.73 -16.14 -9.29
N LEU A 213 -24.43 -16.00 -9.04
CA LEU A 213 -23.76 -16.67 -7.92
C LEU A 213 -24.29 -16.20 -6.57
N HIS A 214 -24.47 -14.88 -6.41
CA HIS A 214 -25.05 -14.29 -5.21
C HIS A 214 -26.46 -14.83 -4.94
N CYS A 215 -27.32 -14.91 -5.97
CA CYS A 215 -28.65 -15.51 -5.86
C CYS A 215 -28.59 -17.00 -5.43
N LEU A 216 -27.70 -17.78 -6.02
CA LEU A 216 -27.51 -19.19 -5.67
C LEU A 216 -27.05 -19.35 -4.22
N VAL A 217 -26.01 -18.62 -3.82
CA VAL A 217 -25.46 -18.66 -2.45
C VAL A 217 -26.50 -18.19 -1.44
N ARG A 218 -27.22 -17.09 -1.71
CA ARG A 218 -28.31 -16.61 -0.84
C ARG A 218 -29.41 -17.66 -0.67
N GLY A 219 -29.79 -18.36 -1.74
CA GLY A 219 -30.77 -19.45 -1.66
C GLY A 219 -30.28 -20.60 -0.78
N GLY A 220 -29.01 -20.99 -0.92
CA GLY A 220 -28.39 -22.01 -0.07
C GLY A 220 -28.30 -21.58 1.40
N LEU A 221 -27.89 -20.35 1.67
CA LEU A 221 -27.85 -19.80 3.03
C LEU A 221 -29.25 -19.72 3.66
N GLY A 222 -30.27 -19.32 2.89
CA GLY A 222 -31.65 -19.30 3.39
C GLY A 222 -32.22 -20.68 3.73
N ALA A 223 -31.76 -21.74 3.04
CA ALA A 223 -32.13 -23.11 3.37
C ALA A 223 -31.47 -23.62 4.66
N GLU A 224 -30.25 -23.19 4.95
CA GLU A 224 -29.48 -23.58 6.14
C GLU A 224 -29.86 -22.76 7.38
N TYR A 225 -29.93 -21.43 7.24
CA TYR A 225 -30.06 -20.48 8.36
C TYR A 225 -31.47 -19.89 8.50
N GLY A 226 -32.38 -20.20 7.57
CA GLY A 226 -33.69 -19.54 7.48
C GLY A 226 -33.64 -18.24 6.65
N THR A 227 -34.80 -17.84 6.15
CA THR A 227 -34.98 -16.64 5.30
C THR A 227 -35.42 -15.41 6.08
#